data_AF-A0AA38KPL0-F1
#
_entry.id   AF-A0AA38KPL0-F1
#
_cell.length_a   1.000
_cell.length_b   1.000
_cell.length_c   1.000
_cell.angle_alpha   90.00
_cell.angle_beta   90.00
_cell.angle_gamma   90.00
#
_symmetry.space_group_name_H-M   'P 1'
#
loop_
_entity.id
_entity.type
_entity.pdbx_description
1 polymer ?
#
loop_
_entity_poly.entity_id
_entity_poly.type
_entity_poly.pdbx_seq_one_letter_code
_entity_poly.pdbx_strand_id
1 'polypeptide(L)'
;MLSSTWRRSLLIRSQVTLTGGAQYAVRFESTISTPLPTIPHRATISGPLPWLSLAQIDEYLKPLRAHIPWTFTIASTTSRATKNGRKAGTGWSYHGRYTFRTREFGLQFAARVEDVLNDEGIPHSALQTTDFALHIPSKLKHIEPVSSSPYVSVGTPGSDPGITHQLPLQDADAYEPKFEGIVEDETVLSMTIKTHYAYIPDEILSLRPQLPATNDTPFPSTLTVPGLTIRDVRFAMLVDKIFRDEYLKTGRGLKSKQPTSLEYPSAQHMASNIFRQGFCKCCGLPHPLHECDKRKDYPPVGQCKVCGGSHWVVDCPVVRKSGGKKRAESQK
;
A
#
# COMPACT_ATOMS: atom_id res chain seq x y z
N MET A 1 -13.52 32.35 2.59
CA MET A 1 -13.57 31.65 3.89
C MET A 1 -14.80 30.74 3.90
N LEU A 2 -14.66 29.49 3.48
CA LEU A 2 -15.73 28.49 3.54
C LEU A 2 -15.49 27.61 4.77
N SER A 3 -16.38 27.73 5.75
CA SER A 3 -16.38 26.97 7.00
C SER A 3 -16.66 25.50 6.71
N SER A 4 -15.67 24.64 6.88
CA SER A 4 -15.84 23.18 6.89
C SER A 4 -16.52 22.77 8.19
N THR A 5 -17.85 22.72 8.19
CA THR A 5 -18.63 22.14 9.28
C THR A 5 -18.46 20.62 9.25
N TRP A 6 -17.61 20.10 10.13
CA TRP A 6 -17.46 18.67 10.35
C TRP A 6 -18.73 18.12 11.01
N ARG A 7 -19.51 17.32 10.27
CA ARG A 7 -20.67 16.59 10.79
C ARG A 7 -20.19 15.59 11.85
N ARG A 8 -20.66 15.75 13.09
CA ARG A 8 -20.59 14.71 14.11
C ARG A 8 -21.39 13.50 13.63
N SER A 9 -20.82 12.30 13.72
CA SER A 9 -21.55 11.06 13.52
C SER A 9 -22.73 11.01 14.48
N LEU A 10 -23.94 11.13 13.94
CA LEU A 10 -25.18 10.96 14.69
C LEU A 10 -25.37 9.47 14.92
N LEU A 11 -25.03 8.99 16.11
CA LEU A 11 -25.38 7.63 16.54
C LEU A 11 -26.89 7.60 16.80
N ILE A 12 -27.67 7.24 15.78
CA ILE A 12 -29.10 6.96 15.95
C ILE A 12 -29.20 5.57 16.58
N ARG A 13 -29.45 5.52 17.90
CA ARG A 13 -29.83 4.29 18.60
C ARG A 13 -31.34 4.08 18.44
N SER A 14 -31.73 3.28 17.45
CA SER A 14 -33.10 2.75 17.37
C SER A 14 -33.17 1.43 18.14
N GLN A 15 -33.97 1.37 19.20
CA GLN A 15 -34.31 0.12 19.89
C GLN A 15 -35.53 -0.50 19.18
N VAL A 16 -35.38 -1.73 18.71
CA VAL A 16 -36.51 -2.52 18.17
C VAL A 16 -36.82 -3.59 19.20
N THR A 17 -37.97 -3.49 19.85
CA THR A 17 -38.45 -4.49 20.80
C THR A 17 -39.29 -5.50 20.04
N LEU A 18 -38.80 -6.73 19.89
CA LEU A 18 -39.59 -7.84 19.36
C LEU A 18 -40.38 -8.49 20.50
N THR A 19 -41.61 -8.94 20.21
CA THR A 19 -42.50 -9.67 21.13
C THR A 19 -41.88 -11.02 21.49
N GLY A 20 -41.04 -11.04 22.52
CA GLY A 20 -40.32 -12.23 22.97
C GLY A 20 -39.22 -11.98 24.02
N GLY A 21 -39.03 -10.75 24.51
CA GLY A 21 -38.13 -10.45 25.63
C GLY A 21 -36.62 -10.41 25.30
N ALA A 22 -36.21 -10.79 24.08
CA ALA A 22 -34.82 -10.66 23.64
C ALA A 22 -34.55 -9.24 23.09
N GLN A 23 -33.76 -8.45 23.81
CA GLN A 23 -33.26 -7.16 23.34
C GLN A 23 -32.01 -7.37 22.48
N TYR A 24 -32.13 -7.14 21.17
CA TYR A 24 -30.97 -7.06 20.28
C TYR A 24 -30.65 -5.60 20.00
N ALA A 25 -29.44 -5.17 20.35
CA ALA A 25 -28.94 -3.86 19.92
C ALA A 25 -28.56 -3.96 18.44
N VAL A 26 -29.49 -3.60 17.54
CA VAL A 26 -29.17 -3.44 16.12
C VAL A 26 -28.33 -2.17 15.97
N ARG A 27 -27.01 -2.35 15.91
CA ARG A 27 -26.08 -1.24 15.67
C ARG A 27 -26.12 -0.91 14.19
N PHE A 28 -26.99 0.02 13.80
CA PHE A 28 -26.95 0.62 12.47
C PHE A 28 -25.72 1.54 12.39
N GLU A 29 -24.60 0.99 11.93
CA GLU A 29 -23.49 1.80 11.46
C GLU A 29 -23.86 2.29 10.06
N SER A 30 -24.62 3.39 10.00
CA SER A 30 -24.73 4.20 8.79
C SER A 30 -23.36 4.82 8.54
N THR A 31 -22.50 4.07 7.87
CA THR A 31 -21.24 4.57 7.34
C THR A 31 -21.61 5.57 6.27
N ILE A 32 -21.68 6.85 6.65
CA ILE A 32 -21.79 7.95 5.70
C ILE A 32 -20.51 7.89 4.87
N SER A 33 -20.63 7.26 3.71
CA SER A 33 -19.55 7.16 2.74
C SER A 33 -19.23 8.58 2.29
N THR A 34 -18.05 9.07 2.64
CA THR A 34 -17.61 10.40 2.21
C THR A 34 -17.50 10.36 0.68
N PRO A 35 -17.96 11.37 -0.07
CA PRO A 35 -17.77 11.33 -1.52
C PRO A 35 -16.26 11.32 -1.82
N LEU A 36 -15.88 10.59 -2.87
CA LEU A 36 -14.52 10.69 -3.39
C LEU A 36 -14.24 12.14 -3.83
N PRO A 37 -13.03 12.66 -3.56
CA PRO A 37 -12.65 13.99 -3.96
C PRO A 37 -12.61 14.06 -5.49
N THR A 38 -12.70 15.28 -6.02
CA THR A 38 -12.52 15.51 -7.46
C THR A 38 -11.07 15.20 -7.83
N ILE A 39 -10.85 14.54 -8.97
CA ILE A 39 -9.50 14.27 -9.45
C ILE A 39 -8.80 15.61 -9.67
N PRO A 40 -7.66 15.90 -9.00
CA PRO A 40 -6.98 17.17 -9.15
C PRO A 40 -6.49 17.36 -10.59
N HIS A 41 -6.43 18.60 -11.07
CA HIS A 41 -5.94 18.89 -12.42
C HIS A 41 -4.48 18.45 -12.61
N ARG A 42 -4.09 18.15 -13.86
CA ARG A 42 -2.69 17.86 -14.19
C ARG A 42 -1.86 19.09 -13.84
N ALA A 43 -0.77 18.87 -13.10
CA ALA A 43 0.17 19.93 -12.78
C ALA A 43 0.88 20.39 -14.06
N THR A 44 0.78 21.68 -14.39
CA THR A 44 1.38 22.28 -15.60
C THR A 44 2.83 22.72 -15.41
N ILE A 45 3.32 22.69 -14.17
CA ILE A 45 4.64 23.21 -13.82
C ILE A 45 5.72 22.23 -14.28
N SER A 46 6.67 22.73 -15.07
CA SER A 46 7.93 22.04 -15.36
C SER A 46 8.86 22.15 -14.14
N GLY A 47 9.20 21.02 -13.53
CA GLY A 47 10.13 20.98 -12.39
C GLY A 47 9.62 20.14 -11.21
N PRO A 48 10.29 20.22 -10.05
CA PRO A 48 9.86 19.54 -8.85
C PRO A 48 8.57 20.17 -8.35
N LEU A 49 7.56 19.33 -8.12
CA LEU A 49 6.31 19.77 -7.50
C LEU A 49 6.53 20.01 -6.00
N PRO A 50 5.73 20.88 -5.37
CA PRO A 50 5.70 20.95 -3.92
C PRO A 50 5.07 19.68 -3.33
N TRP A 51 5.38 19.38 -2.07
CA TRP A 51 4.59 18.44 -1.29
C TRP A 51 3.13 18.89 -1.22
N LEU A 52 2.25 17.92 -0.97
CA LEU A 52 0.89 18.22 -0.55
C LEU A 52 0.90 19.12 0.69
N SER A 53 0.08 20.15 0.66
CA SER A 53 -0.23 20.95 1.85
C SER A 53 -0.98 20.11 2.90
N LEU A 54 -1.01 20.56 4.16
CA LEU A 54 -1.80 19.93 5.21
C LEU A 54 -3.28 19.81 4.82
N ALA A 55 -3.82 20.87 4.21
CA ALA A 55 -5.19 20.87 3.71
C ALA A 55 -5.39 19.86 2.58
N GLN A 56 -4.46 19.76 1.61
CA GLN A 56 -4.53 18.78 0.54
C GLN A 56 -4.38 17.35 1.03
N ILE A 57 -3.55 17.12 2.05
CA ILE A 57 -3.43 15.82 2.71
C ILE A 57 -4.79 15.39 3.29
N ASP A 58 -5.46 16.26 4.02
CA ASP A 58 -6.78 15.98 4.60
C ASP A 58 -7.88 15.87 3.52
N GLU A 59 -7.81 16.70 2.47
CA GLU A 59 -8.78 16.69 1.35
C GLU A 59 -8.69 15.42 0.52
N TYR A 60 -7.48 15.01 0.15
CA TYR A 60 -7.28 13.89 -0.77
C TYR A 60 -7.01 12.58 -0.04
N LEU A 61 -6.01 12.51 0.83
CA LEU A 61 -5.55 11.22 1.34
C LEU A 61 -6.56 10.56 2.29
N LYS A 62 -7.35 11.34 3.02
CA LYS A 62 -8.35 10.81 3.96
C LYS A 62 -9.53 10.15 3.23
N PRO A 63 -10.21 10.79 2.26
CA PRO A 63 -11.22 10.11 1.47
C PRO A 63 -10.66 8.95 0.64
N LEU A 64 -9.46 9.08 0.04
CA LEU A 64 -8.93 8.02 -0.81
C LEU A 64 -8.74 6.71 -0.04
N ARG A 65 -8.33 6.75 1.24
CA ARG A 65 -8.20 5.52 2.04
C ARG A 65 -9.54 4.83 2.33
N ALA A 66 -10.64 5.59 2.43
CA ALA A 66 -11.96 5.00 2.68
C ALA A 66 -12.60 4.35 1.44
N HIS A 67 -12.05 4.63 0.25
CA HIS A 67 -12.67 4.25 -1.02
C HIS A 67 -11.78 3.38 -1.89
N ILE A 68 -10.47 3.55 -1.76
CA ILE A 68 -9.48 2.99 -2.65
C ILE A 68 -8.52 2.12 -1.85
N PRO A 69 -8.04 0.99 -2.38
CA PRO A 69 -7.13 0.10 -1.67
C PRO A 69 -5.70 0.65 -1.53
N TRP A 70 -5.52 1.97 -1.49
CA TRP A 70 -4.22 2.58 -1.24
C TRP A 70 -4.00 2.80 0.26
N THR A 71 -2.94 2.20 0.78
CA THR A 71 -2.44 2.45 2.13
C THR A 71 -1.19 3.29 2.07
N PHE A 72 -1.17 4.31 2.89
CA PHE A 72 0.02 5.13 3.07
C PHE A 72 0.95 4.41 4.04
N THR A 73 2.19 4.21 3.62
CA THR A 73 3.23 3.60 4.44
C THR A 73 4.40 4.56 4.54
N ILE A 74 4.85 4.78 5.77
CA ILE A 74 6.16 5.38 5.99
C ILE A 74 7.14 4.22 5.91
N ALA A 75 8.10 4.26 4.99
CA ALA A 75 9.14 3.26 4.93
C ALA A 75 9.86 3.27 6.29
N SER A 76 9.55 2.31 7.16
CA SER A 76 10.20 2.23 8.45
C SER A 76 11.66 1.88 8.19
N THR A 77 12.58 2.56 8.87
CA THR A 77 14.02 2.24 8.84
C THR A 77 14.34 0.80 9.28
N THR A 78 13.32 0.04 9.72
CA THR A 78 13.40 -1.37 10.11
C THR A 78 13.18 -2.35 8.97
N SER A 79 12.78 -1.91 7.77
CA SER A 79 12.82 -2.81 6.60
C SER A 79 14.26 -3.30 6.46
N ARG A 80 14.46 -4.62 6.68
CA ARG A 80 15.77 -5.29 6.69
C ARG A 80 16.63 -4.67 5.59
N ALA A 81 17.82 -4.18 5.97
CA ALA A 81 18.81 -3.71 5.03
C ALA A 81 18.84 -4.71 3.87
N THR A 82 18.53 -4.24 2.66
CA THR A 82 18.65 -5.08 1.47
C THR A 82 20.08 -5.62 1.46
N LYS A 83 20.30 -6.84 0.94
CA LYS A 83 21.63 -7.49 0.90
C LYS A 83 22.75 -6.56 0.39
N ASN A 84 22.39 -5.52 -0.36
CA ASN A 84 23.31 -4.55 -0.95
C ASN A 84 23.63 -3.35 -0.05
N GLY A 85 23.22 -3.34 1.23
CA GLY A 85 23.54 -2.29 2.19
C GLY A 85 22.91 -0.92 1.93
N ARG A 86 22.23 -0.73 0.79
CA ARG A 86 21.43 0.47 0.52
C ARG A 86 20.16 0.40 1.36
N LYS A 87 20.11 1.23 2.39
CA LYS A 87 18.88 1.44 3.18
C LYS A 87 17.81 1.95 2.21
N ALA A 88 16.63 1.34 2.24
CA ALA A 88 15.47 1.91 1.57
C ALA A 88 15.35 3.37 2.06
N GLY A 89 15.28 4.31 1.11
CA GLY A 89 15.19 5.73 1.44
C GLY A 89 14.05 5.98 2.41
N THR A 90 14.30 6.80 3.43
CA THR A 90 13.25 7.30 4.31
C THR A 90 12.34 8.19 3.50
N GLY A 91 11.19 7.66 3.10
CA GLY A 91 10.27 8.35 2.20
C GLY A 91 8.85 7.85 2.39
N TRP A 92 7.93 8.64 1.86
CA TRP A 92 6.52 8.30 1.77
C TRP A 92 6.32 7.32 0.62
N SER A 93 5.53 6.29 0.85
CA SER A 93 5.06 5.41 -0.20
C SER A 93 3.55 5.23 -0.10
N TYR A 94 2.90 5.19 -1.26
CA TYR A 94 1.49 4.88 -1.37
C TYR A 94 1.36 3.49 -1.97
N HIS A 95 0.69 2.58 -1.28
CA HIS A 95 0.62 1.17 -1.63
C HIS A 95 -0.80 0.74 -1.99
N GLY A 96 -1.07 0.46 -3.26
CA GLY A 96 -2.36 0.02 -3.80
C GLY A 96 -2.44 -1.50 -3.92
N ARG A 97 -3.60 -2.09 -3.63
CA ARG A 97 -3.86 -3.53 -3.83
C ARG A 97 -5.12 -3.78 -4.62
N TYR A 98 -4.97 -4.33 -5.82
CA TYR A 98 -6.08 -4.63 -6.72
C TYR A 98 -6.20 -6.15 -6.89
N THR A 99 -7.41 -6.67 -6.71
CA THR A 99 -7.68 -8.11 -6.83
C THR A 99 -8.48 -8.37 -8.10
N PHE A 100 -8.08 -9.41 -8.83
CA PHE A 100 -8.65 -9.80 -10.12
C PHE A 100 -9.08 -11.27 -10.06
N ARG A 101 -10.11 -11.61 -10.84
CA ARG A 101 -10.56 -12.99 -10.97
C ARG A 101 -9.53 -13.90 -11.63
N THR A 102 -8.79 -13.36 -12.59
CA THR A 102 -7.78 -14.10 -13.35
C THR A 102 -6.50 -13.30 -13.47
N ARG A 103 -5.39 -13.99 -13.70
CA ARG A 103 -4.09 -13.35 -13.92
C ARG A 103 -4.07 -12.46 -15.16
N GLU A 104 -4.76 -12.89 -16.21
CA GLU A 104 -4.82 -12.15 -17.47
C GLU A 104 -5.45 -10.76 -17.28
N PHE A 105 -6.53 -10.64 -16.51
CA PHE A 105 -7.12 -9.34 -16.21
C PHE A 105 -6.19 -8.44 -15.40
N GLY A 106 -5.43 -9.02 -14.47
CA GLY A 106 -4.40 -8.29 -13.73
C GLY A 106 -3.30 -7.74 -14.66
N LEU A 107 -2.87 -8.51 -15.65
CA LEU A 107 -1.87 -8.09 -16.65
C LEU A 107 -2.40 -6.98 -17.56
N GLN A 108 -3.64 -7.11 -18.04
CA GLN A 108 -4.30 -6.06 -18.83
C GLN A 108 -4.40 -4.76 -18.02
N PHE A 109 -4.78 -4.84 -16.74
CA PHE A 109 -4.85 -3.67 -15.87
C PHE A 109 -3.48 -3.03 -15.67
N ALA A 110 -2.43 -3.82 -15.48
CA ALA A 110 -1.06 -3.31 -15.36
C ALA A 110 -0.61 -2.53 -16.61
N ALA A 111 -0.95 -3.01 -17.81
CA ALA A 111 -0.68 -2.27 -19.05
C ALA A 111 -1.43 -0.92 -19.11
N ARG A 112 -2.70 -0.89 -18.68
CA ARG A 112 -3.48 0.36 -18.61
C ARG A 112 -2.91 1.35 -17.59
N VAL A 113 -2.39 0.84 -16.48
CA VAL A 113 -1.69 1.66 -15.48
C VAL A 113 -0.43 2.29 -16.07
N GLU A 114 0.32 1.54 -16.89
CA GLU A 114 1.51 2.04 -17.57
C GLU A 114 1.17 3.17 -18.54
N ASP A 115 0.06 3.07 -19.28
CA ASP A 115 -0.44 4.15 -20.12
C ASP A 115 -0.68 5.44 -19.31
N VAL A 116 -1.33 5.33 -18.14
CA VAL A 116 -1.57 6.48 -17.25
C VAL A 116 -0.27 7.07 -16.70
N LEU A 117 0.69 6.21 -16.37
CA LEU A 117 1.99 6.62 -15.86
C LEU A 117 2.75 7.45 -16.91
N ASN A 118 2.73 6.99 -18.17
CA ASN A 118 3.31 7.68 -19.32
C ASN A 118 2.61 9.01 -19.59
N ASP A 119 1.27 9.02 -19.60
CA ASP A 119 0.50 10.24 -19.82
C ASP A 119 0.76 11.29 -18.73
N GLU A 120 0.82 10.88 -17.45
CA GLU A 120 1.13 11.78 -16.34
C GLU A 120 2.62 12.21 -16.27
N GLY A 121 3.46 11.70 -17.17
CA GLY A 121 4.90 12.02 -17.22
C GLY A 121 5.65 11.60 -15.96
N ILE A 122 5.18 10.54 -15.29
CA ILE A 122 5.83 9.97 -14.10
C ILE A 122 6.89 8.96 -14.60
N PRO A 123 8.16 9.06 -14.18
CA PRO A 123 9.17 8.10 -14.65
C PRO A 123 8.91 6.71 -14.05
N HIS A 124 9.13 5.64 -14.82
CA HIS A 124 8.89 4.26 -14.38
C HIS A 124 9.61 3.89 -13.08
N SER A 125 10.77 4.49 -12.78
CA SER A 125 11.48 4.27 -11.51
C SER A 125 10.69 4.67 -10.25
N ALA A 126 9.67 5.53 -10.42
CA ALA A 126 8.77 5.96 -9.35
C ALA A 126 7.74 4.88 -8.98
N LEU A 127 7.40 4.01 -9.93
CA LEU A 127 6.44 2.95 -9.70
C LEU A 127 7.18 1.64 -9.42
N GLN A 128 6.94 1.06 -8.26
CA GLN A 128 7.33 -0.31 -7.99
C GLN A 128 6.09 -1.19 -8.03
N THR A 129 5.98 -1.97 -9.10
CA THR A 129 5.06 -3.09 -9.17
C THR A 129 5.78 -4.31 -8.59
N THR A 130 5.23 -4.91 -7.55
CA THR A 130 5.67 -6.25 -7.15
C THR A 130 4.97 -7.25 -8.04
N ASP A 131 5.69 -8.25 -8.54
CA ASP A 131 5.14 -9.32 -9.38
C ASP A 131 3.86 -9.91 -8.77
N PHE A 132 2.96 -10.34 -9.66
CA PHE A 132 1.69 -10.99 -9.31
C PHE A 132 1.93 -12.09 -8.28
N ALA A 133 1.59 -11.81 -7.03
CA ALA A 133 1.57 -12.82 -6.01
C ALA A 133 0.28 -13.62 -6.21
N LEU A 134 0.40 -14.85 -6.69
CA LEU A 134 -0.69 -15.82 -6.61
C LEU A 134 -0.99 -16.04 -5.13
N HIS A 135 -2.11 -15.51 -4.67
CA HIS A 135 -2.53 -15.75 -3.30
C HIS A 135 -3.26 -17.09 -3.27
N ILE A 136 -2.51 -18.19 -3.11
CA ILE A 136 -3.10 -19.52 -2.93
C ILE A 136 -3.85 -19.50 -1.58
N PRO A 137 -5.19 -19.58 -1.57
CA PRO A 137 -5.96 -19.54 -0.33
C PRO A 137 -5.54 -20.70 0.57
N SER A 138 -5.21 -20.41 1.83
CA SER A 138 -4.71 -21.43 2.77
C SER A 138 -5.69 -22.57 3.06
N LYS A 139 -6.96 -22.42 2.65
CA LYS A 139 -8.02 -23.43 2.79
C LYS A 139 -7.97 -24.55 1.74
N LEU A 140 -7.20 -24.41 0.67
CA LEU A 140 -7.04 -25.45 -0.37
C LEU A 140 -5.89 -26.44 -0.08
N LYS A 141 -5.19 -26.32 1.06
CA LYS A 141 -4.09 -27.22 1.44
C LYS A 141 -4.52 -28.63 1.86
N HIS A 142 -5.81 -28.96 1.84
CA HIS A 142 -6.34 -30.26 2.27
C HIS A 142 -7.17 -31.01 1.22
N ILE A 143 -7.05 -30.66 -0.06
CA ILE A 143 -7.55 -31.57 -1.10
C ILE A 143 -6.47 -32.64 -1.29
N GLU A 144 -6.67 -33.80 -0.64
CA GLU A 144 -5.89 -34.99 -0.96
C GLU A 144 -6.05 -35.30 -2.45
N PRO A 145 -4.97 -35.67 -3.16
CA PRO A 145 -5.06 -36.06 -4.55
C PRO A 145 -6.02 -37.26 -4.64
N VAL A 146 -7.16 -37.05 -5.31
CA VAL A 146 -8.06 -38.15 -5.65
C VAL A 146 -7.25 -39.08 -6.54
N SER A 147 -6.95 -40.27 -6.00
CA SER A 147 -6.28 -41.36 -6.68
C SER A 147 -7.09 -41.76 -7.91
N SER A 148 -6.73 -41.22 -9.07
CA SER A 148 -7.24 -41.66 -10.36
C SER A 148 -6.61 -43.01 -10.70
N SER A 149 -7.42 -44.05 -10.62
CA SER A 149 -7.15 -45.42 -11.07
C SER A 149 -8.40 -45.95 -11.81
N PRO A 150 -8.31 -46.93 -12.73
CA PRO A 150 -7.23 -47.26 -13.64
C PRO A 150 -7.68 -47.14 -15.12
N TYR A 151 -6.69 -47.23 -16.00
CA TYR A 151 -6.82 -47.44 -17.45
C TYR A 151 -7.91 -48.48 -17.81
N VAL A 152 -8.88 -48.08 -18.63
CA VAL A 152 -9.67 -49.00 -19.46
C VAL A 152 -8.88 -49.23 -20.74
N SER A 153 -8.28 -50.41 -20.85
CA SER A 153 -7.61 -50.86 -22.08
C SER A 153 -8.66 -51.08 -23.18
N VAL A 154 -8.61 -50.27 -24.23
CA VAL A 154 -9.40 -50.44 -25.45
C VAL A 154 -8.76 -51.55 -26.28
N GLY A 155 -9.46 -52.69 -26.42
CA GLY A 155 -9.09 -53.78 -27.31
C GLY A 155 -9.31 -53.40 -28.78
N THR A 156 -8.38 -53.81 -29.63
CA THR A 156 -8.40 -53.69 -31.10
C THR A 156 -9.53 -54.50 -31.76
N PRO A 157 -10.10 -54.02 -32.89
CA PRO A 157 -11.25 -54.63 -33.54
C PRO A 157 -10.86 -55.81 -34.44
N GLY A 158 -11.47 -56.97 -34.18
CA GLY A 158 -11.57 -58.09 -35.12
C GLY A 158 -12.85 -57.97 -35.94
N SER A 159 -12.71 -58.21 -37.24
CA SER A 159 -13.74 -58.18 -38.28
C SER A 159 -14.86 -59.21 -38.07
N ASP A 160 -16.11 -58.74 -38.06
CA ASP A 160 -17.30 -59.58 -38.28
C ASP A 160 -18.42 -58.75 -38.93
N PRO A 161 -19.03 -59.19 -40.06
CA PRO A 161 -20.13 -58.47 -40.69
C PRO A 161 -21.48 -59.10 -40.32
N GLY A 162 -22.34 -58.29 -39.71
CA GLY A 162 -23.78 -58.55 -39.71
C GLY A 162 -24.36 -58.69 -38.33
N ILE A 163 -25.12 -57.67 -37.93
CA ILE A 163 -26.48 -57.74 -37.35
C ILE A 163 -26.87 -56.30 -37.00
N THR A 164 -27.84 -55.77 -37.74
CA THR A 164 -28.41 -54.43 -37.51
C THR A 164 -29.47 -54.54 -36.43
N HIS A 165 -29.10 -54.32 -35.17
CA HIS A 165 -30.08 -54.04 -34.11
C HIS A 165 -30.28 -52.51 -34.02
N GLN A 166 -31.43 -52.03 -34.48
CA GLN A 166 -31.93 -50.69 -34.16
C GLN A 166 -32.26 -50.64 -32.67
N LEU A 167 -31.45 -49.91 -31.91
CA LEU A 167 -31.79 -49.51 -30.55
C LEU A 167 -32.78 -48.32 -30.60
N PRO A 168 -33.77 -48.29 -29.70
CA PRO A 168 -34.71 -47.18 -29.63
C PRO A 168 -33.98 -45.92 -29.16
N LEU A 169 -34.19 -44.80 -29.85
CA LEU A 169 -33.86 -43.46 -29.36
C LEU A 169 -34.62 -43.26 -28.04
N GLN A 170 -33.92 -43.41 -26.93
CA GLN A 170 -34.33 -42.82 -25.66
C GLN A 170 -33.87 -41.37 -25.66
N ASP A 171 -34.81 -40.47 -25.38
CA ASP A 171 -34.57 -39.04 -25.21
C ASP A 171 -33.41 -38.83 -24.24
N ALA A 172 -32.26 -38.44 -24.80
CA ALA A 172 -31.13 -37.98 -24.03
C ALA A 172 -31.51 -36.62 -23.45
N ASP A 173 -32.12 -36.65 -22.25
CA ASP A 173 -32.22 -35.48 -21.40
C ASP A 173 -30.84 -34.82 -21.36
N ALA A 174 -30.79 -33.57 -21.82
CA ALA A 174 -29.60 -32.75 -21.90
C ALA A 174 -28.97 -32.62 -20.51
N TYR A 175 -28.04 -33.52 -20.20
CA TYR A 175 -27.15 -33.40 -19.07
C TYR A 175 -26.20 -32.24 -19.38
N GLU A 176 -26.61 -31.01 -19.06
CA GLU A 176 -25.67 -29.89 -18.99
C GLU A 176 -24.63 -30.24 -17.91
N PRO A 177 -23.36 -30.49 -18.27
CA PRO A 177 -22.34 -30.70 -17.27
C PRO A 177 -22.24 -29.40 -16.47
N LYS A 178 -22.70 -29.43 -15.21
CA LYS A 178 -22.32 -28.43 -14.22
C LYS A 178 -20.82 -28.56 -14.03
N PHE A 179 -20.06 -27.81 -14.84
CA PHE A 179 -18.68 -27.51 -14.54
C PHE A 179 -18.70 -26.75 -13.21
N GLU A 180 -18.49 -27.48 -12.12
CA GLU A 180 -17.98 -26.90 -10.88
C GLU A 180 -16.59 -26.38 -11.23
N GLY A 181 -16.58 -25.16 -11.78
CA GLY A 181 -15.39 -24.53 -12.31
C GLY A 181 -14.30 -24.54 -11.25
N ILE A 182 -13.14 -25.06 -11.61
CA ILE A 182 -11.91 -24.88 -10.86
C ILE A 182 -11.81 -23.37 -10.61
N VAL A 183 -11.97 -22.98 -9.35
CA VAL A 183 -11.88 -21.58 -8.96
C VAL A 183 -10.43 -21.19 -9.22
N GLU A 184 -10.17 -20.53 -10.35
CA GLU A 184 -8.85 -19.97 -10.62
C GLU A 184 -8.46 -19.08 -9.45
N ASP A 185 -7.22 -19.27 -8.96
CA ASP A 185 -6.72 -18.54 -7.80
C ASP A 185 -6.81 -17.03 -8.06
N GLU A 186 -7.47 -16.33 -7.13
CA GLU A 186 -7.58 -14.87 -7.18
C GLU A 186 -6.19 -14.25 -7.31
N THR A 187 -6.03 -13.37 -8.30
CA THR A 187 -4.76 -12.71 -8.56
C THR A 187 -4.73 -11.34 -7.88
N VAL A 188 -3.71 -11.07 -7.08
CA VAL A 188 -3.53 -9.76 -6.42
C VAL A 188 -2.37 -9.02 -7.04
N LEU A 189 -2.63 -7.87 -7.63
CA LEU A 189 -1.62 -6.91 -8.05
C LEU A 189 -1.38 -5.89 -6.92
N SER A 190 -0.13 -5.77 -6.48
CA SER A 190 0.27 -4.75 -5.52
C SER A 190 1.17 -3.71 -6.19
N MET A 191 0.86 -2.45 -5.97
CA MET A 191 1.54 -1.31 -6.58
C MET A 191 2.04 -0.38 -5.50
N THR A 192 3.27 0.11 -5.63
CA THR A 192 3.84 1.11 -4.73
C THR A 192 4.28 2.32 -5.52
N ILE A 193 3.68 3.47 -5.23
CA ILE A 193 4.13 4.77 -5.73
C ILE A 193 5.20 5.27 -4.76
N LYS A 194 6.42 5.41 -5.25
CA LYS A 194 7.51 6.05 -4.54
C LYS A 194 7.49 7.54 -4.80
N THR A 195 7.60 8.29 -3.71
CA THR A 195 7.59 9.73 -3.77
C THR A 195 8.84 10.29 -4.43
N HIS A 196 8.63 11.30 -5.27
CA HIS A 196 9.70 12.07 -5.86
C HIS A 196 10.29 13.08 -4.88
N TYR A 197 11.47 13.59 -5.21
CA TYR A 197 12.02 14.76 -4.56
C TYR A 197 11.14 15.97 -4.88
N ALA A 198 10.70 16.64 -3.83
CA ALA A 198 9.74 17.72 -3.91
C ALA A 198 10.06 18.77 -2.83
N TYR A 199 9.66 20.01 -3.10
CA TYR A 199 9.87 21.12 -2.15
C TYR A 199 8.90 21.02 -0.98
N ILE A 200 9.36 21.39 0.21
CA ILE A 200 8.52 21.38 1.42
C ILE A 200 7.83 22.75 1.55
N PRO A 201 6.48 22.82 1.56
CA PRO A 201 5.75 24.05 1.84
C PRO A 201 6.08 24.61 3.24
N ASP A 202 6.03 25.93 3.41
CA ASP A 202 6.35 26.61 4.67
C ASP A 202 5.52 26.11 5.86
N GLU A 203 4.23 25.85 5.63
CA GLU A 203 3.34 25.28 6.64
C GLU A 203 3.81 23.90 7.14
N ILE A 204 4.41 23.08 6.27
CA ILE A 204 4.97 21.79 6.66
C ILE A 204 6.33 22.00 7.33
N LEU A 205 7.15 22.94 6.85
CA LEU A 205 8.43 23.30 7.48
C LEU A 205 8.23 23.74 8.94
N SER A 206 7.12 24.42 9.25
CA SER A 206 6.79 24.85 10.61
C SER A 206 6.58 23.68 11.59
N LEU A 207 6.31 22.47 11.09
CA LEU A 207 6.15 21.25 11.88
C LEU A 207 7.48 20.55 12.21
N ARG A 208 8.61 21.12 11.77
CA ARG A 208 9.94 20.61 12.10
C ARG A 208 10.14 20.59 13.63
N PRO A 209 10.67 19.49 14.20
CA PRO A 209 11.06 19.48 15.60
C PRO A 209 12.05 20.60 15.89
N GLN A 210 11.80 21.35 16.97
CA GLN A 210 12.75 22.34 17.47
C GLN A 210 13.94 21.59 18.09
N LEU A 211 15.09 21.62 17.41
CA LEU A 211 16.33 20.99 17.84
C LEU A 211 17.38 22.06 18.12
N PRO A 212 18.28 21.86 19.10
CA PRO A 212 19.29 22.86 19.45
C PRO A 212 20.14 23.32 18.26
N ALA A 213 20.53 22.40 17.39
CA ALA A 213 21.35 22.71 16.22
C ALA A 213 20.56 23.34 15.06
N THR A 214 19.22 23.46 15.15
CA THR A 214 18.39 24.03 14.07
C THR A 214 18.76 25.48 13.77
N ASN A 215 19.13 26.27 14.79
CA ASN A 215 19.53 27.67 14.61
C ASN A 215 20.83 27.80 13.78
N ASP A 216 21.74 26.84 13.95
CA ASP A 216 23.02 26.78 13.22
C ASP A 216 22.89 26.12 11.83
N THR A 217 21.76 25.48 11.57
CA THR A 217 21.51 24.71 10.34
C THR A 217 20.14 25.08 9.77
N PRO A 218 20.04 26.30 9.21
CA PRO A 218 18.82 26.73 8.56
C PRO A 218 18.46 25.78 7.42
N PHE A 219 17.18 25.56 7.23
CA PHE A 219 16.70 24.70 6.16
C PHE A 219 16.87 25.45 4.83
N PRO A 220 17.62 24.92 3.84
CA PRO A 220 17.75 25.60 2.56
C PRO A 220 16.39 25.72 1.89
N SER A 221 16.04 26.89 1.37
CA SER A 221 14.78 27.09 0.61
C SER A 221 14.72 26.24 -0.66
N THR A 222 15.87 25.83 -1.17
CA THR A 222 16.02 24.94 -2.33
C THR A 222 16.00 23.45 -1.95
N LEU A 223 15.86 23.11 -0.66
CA LEU A 223 15.92 21.72 -0.25
C LEU A 223 14.71 20.94 -0.75
N THR A 224 15.00 19.93 -1.58
CA THR A 224 14.01 18.94 -2.00
C THR A 224 14.19 17.67 -1.21
N VAL A 225 13.09 17.06 -0.77
CA VAL A 225 13.09 15.77 -0.06
C VAL A 225 11.98 14.87 -0.59
N PRO A 226 12.11 13.54 -0.42
CA PRO A 226 11.06 12.61 -0.84
C PRO A 226 9.74 12.88 -0.11
N GLY A 227 8.67 13.19 -0.85
CA GLY A 227 7.32 13.28 -0.28
C GLY A 227 6.21 13.34 -1.32
N LEU A 228 4.97 13.19 -0.85
CA LEU A 228 3.82 13.06 -1.74
C LEU A 228 3.49 14.42 -2.36
N THR A 229 3.22 14.38 -3.66
CA THR A 229 2.81 15.52 -4.46
C THR A 229 1.39 15.32 -4.97
N ILE A 230 0.80 16.39 -5.50
CA ILE A 230 -0.52 16.30 -6.13
C ILE A 230 -0.55 15.35 -7.34
N ARG A 231 0.59 15.17 -8.02
CA ARG A 231 0.73 14.23 -9.15
C ARG A 231 0.57 12.79 -8.69
N ASP A 232 1.15 12.42 -7.55
CA ASP A 232 1.02 11.07 -6.98
C ASP A 232 -0.44 10.76 -6.62
N VAL A 233 -1.13 11.73 -6.02
CA VAL A 233 -2.56 11.65 -5.68
C VAL A 233 -3.40 11.48 -6.94
N ARG A 234 -3.16 12.31 -7.96
CA ARG A 234 -3.86 12.26 -9.24
C ARG A 234 -3.71 10.90 -9.89
N PHE A 235 -2.48 10.40 -9.98
CA PHE A 235 -2.18 9.09 -10.54
C PHE A 235 -2.93 7.97 -9.81
N ALA A 236 -2.86 7.94 -8.47
CA ALA A 236 -3.57 6.95 -7.66
C ALA A 236 -5.11 6.96 -7.90
N MET A 237 -5.69 8.15 -8.06
CA MET A 237 -7.12 8.32 -8.37
C MET A 237 -7.48 7.86 -9.78
N LEU A 238 -6.63 8.12 -10.77
CA LEU A 238 -6.85 7.68 -12.15
C LEU A 238 -6.78 6.16 -12.27
N VAL A 239 -5.77 5.54 -11.65
CA VAL A 239 -5.62 4.07 -11.60
C VAL A 239 -6.86 3.42 -10.98
N ASP A 240 -7.34 3.95 -9.86
CA ASP A 240 -8.56 3.43 -9.23
C ASP A 240 -9.82 3.68 -10.05
N LYS A 241 -9.93 4.82 -10.73
CA LYS A 241 -11.05 5.08 -11.65
C LYS A 241 -11.11 4.02 -12.74
N ILE A 242 -9.98 3.70 -13.37
CA ILE A 242 -9.88 2.61 -14.37
C ILE A 242 -10.32 1.29 -13.78
N PHE A 243 -9.80 0.93 -12.59
CA PHE A 243 -10.17 -0.33 -11.93
C PHE A 243 -11.68 -0.42 -11.68
N ARG A 244 -12.29 0.64 -11.15
CA ARG A 244 -13.72 0.68 -10.87
C ARG A 244 -14.56 0.63 -12.13
N ASP A 245 -14.23 1.46 -13.12
CA ASP A 245 -15.05 1.61 -14.32
C ASP A 245 -14.93 0.41 -15.26
N GLU A 246 -13.73 -0.15 -15.42
CA GLU A 246 -13.49 -1.21 -16.41
C GLU A 246 -13.49 -2.61 -15.79
N TYR A 247 -13.03 -2.78 -14.55
CA TYR A 247 -12.85 -4.12 -13.96
C TYR A 247 -13.94 -4.47 -12.94
N LEU A 248 -14.30 -3.57 -12.03
CA LEU A 248 -15.36 -3.88 -11.06
C LEU A 248 -16.75 -3.96 -11.72
N LYS A 249 -17.09 -3.03 -12.63
CA LYS A 249 -18.40 -3.02 -13.30
C LYS A 249 -18.63 -4.23 -14.20
N THR A 250 -17.58 -4.75 -14.81
CA THR A 250 -17.62 -5.92 -15.72
C THR A 250 -17.45 -7.24 -14.98
N GLY A 251 -17.26 -7.22 -13.65
CA GLY A 251 -17.01 -8.40 -12.85
C GLY A 251 -15.63 -9.03 -13.02
N ARG A 252 -14.69 -8.37 -13.72
CA ARG A 252 -13.29 -8.85 -13.89
C ARG A 252 -12.42 -8.60 -12.66
N GLY A 253 -12.74 -7.53 -11.92
CA GLY A 253 -12.11 -7.16 -10.65
C GLY A 253 -12.93 -7.59 -9.45
N LEU A 254 -12.26 -7.77 -8.31
CA LEU A 254 -12.88 -8.08 -7.03
C LEU A 254 -12.72 -6.89 -6.07
N LYS A 255 -13.77 -6.60 -5.29
CA LYS A 255 -13.70 -5.56 -4.26
C LYS A 255 -12.74 -6.01 -3.17
N SER A 256 -11.67 -5.23 -2.98
CA SER A 256 -10.74 -5.46 -1.88
C SER A 256 -11.47 -5.33 -0.54
N LYS A 257 -11.16 -6.23 0.41
CA LYS A 257 -11.59 -6.07 1.80
C LYS A 257 -10.85 -4.87 2.37
N GLN A 258 -11.55 -3.73 2.42
CA GLN A 258 -11.05 -2.53 3.05
C GLN A 258 -10.65 -2.84 4.50
N PRO A 259 -9.48 -2.35 4.99
CA PRO A 259 -9.14 -2.48 6.40
C PRO A 259 -10.23 -1.78 7.23
N THR A 260 -10.88 -2.53 8.11
CA THR A 260 -12.09 -2.12 8.85
C THR A 260 -11.85 -1.08 9.93
N SER A 261 -10.60 -0.81 10.31
CA SER A 261 -10.31 0.19 11.31
C SER A 261 -8.85 0.61 11.23
N LEU A 262 -8.62 1.87 10.88
CA LEU A 262 -7.38 2.58 11.19
C LEU A 262 -7.76 4.03 11.39
N GLU A 263 -7.85 4.42 12.66
CA GLU A 263 -7.91 5.82 13.05
C GLU A 263 -6.74 6.54 12.37
N TYR A 264 -7.07 7.47 11.50
CA TYR A 264 -6.09 8.04 10.59
C TYR A 264 -5.35 9.17 11.33
N PRO A 265 -4.00 9.14 11.39
CA PRO A 265 -3.24 10.22 12.00
C PRO A 265 -3.46 11.53 11.25
N SER A 266 -3.72 12.65 11.94
CA SER A 266 -3.91 13.95 11.28
C SER A 266 -2.79 14.28 10.28
N ALA A 267 -3.08 15.13 9.29
CA ALA A 267 -2.07 15.62 8.34
C ALA A 267 -0.79 16.12 9.04
N GLN A 268 -0.96 16.85 10.14
CA GLN A 268 0.13 17.34 10.99
C GLN A 268 0.96 16.20 11.59
N HIS A 269 0.30 15.16 12.11
CA HIS A 269 0.99 14.01 12.68
C HIS A 269 1.76 13.23 11.61
N MET A 270 1.18 13.06 10.42
CA MET A 270 1.88 12.43 9.30
C MET A 270 3.11 13.23 8.88
N ALA A 271 2.96 14.53 8.64
CA ALA A 271 4.06 15.42 8.27
C ALA A 271 5.17 15.43 9.36
N SER A 272 4.77 15.54 10.63
CA SER A 272 5.71 15.50 11.78
C SER A 272 6.48 14.19 11.86
N ASN A 273 5.83 13.05 11.57
CA ASN A 273 6.50 11.75 11.58
C ASN A 273 7.60 11.65 10.52
N ILE A 274 7.51 12.39 9.42
CA ILE A 274 8.58 12.44 8.42
C ILE A 274 9.83 13.02 9.02
N PHE A 275 9.74 14.21 9.61
CA PHE A 275 10.88 14.86 10.22
C PHE A 275 11.50 13.98 11.32
N ARG A 276 10.66 13.23 12.05
CA ARG A 276 11.15 12.33 13.11
C ARG A 276 11.91 11.11 12.58
N GLN A 277 11.56 10.60 11.39
CA GLN A 277 12.11 9.34 10.87
C GLN A 277 13.16 9.54 9.75
N GLY A 278 12.96 10.53 8.88
CA GLY A 278 13.79 10.78 7.70
C GLY A 278 14.87 11.84 7.88
N PHE A 279 14.88 12.58 8.99
CA PHE A 279 15.83 13.66 9.22
C PHE A 279 16.75 13.38 10.39
N CYS A 280 17.92 14.01 10.36
CA CYS A 280 18.92 13.92 11.39
C CYS A 280 18.34 14.42 12.73
N LYS A 281 18.43 13.60 13.77
CA LYS A 281 17.95 13.97 15.12
C LYS A 281 18.75 15.09 15.80
N CYS A 282 19.92 15.44 15.26
CA CYS A 282 20.75 16.52 15.77
C CYS A 282 20.41 17.84 15.09
N CYS A 283 20.67 17.94 13.78
CA CYS A 283 20.49 19.18 13.02
C CYS A 283 19.16 19.29 12.29
N GLY A 284 18.36 18.22 12.16
CA GLY A 284 17.08 18.27 11.46
C GLY A 284 17.18 18.40 9.93
N LEU A 285 18.34 18.09 9.32
CA LEU A 285 18.53 18.00 7.86
C LEU A 285 18.46 16.54 7.36
N PRO A 286 18.20 16.27 6.07
CA PRO A 286 17.93 14.93 5.54
C PRO A 286 19.22 14.13 5.30
N HIS A 287 19.91 13.78 6.39
CA HIS A 287 21.07 12.90 6.37
C HIS A 287 21.07 12.03 7.64
N PRO A 288 21.76 10.87 7.63
CA PRO A 288 21.82 10.03 8.81
C PRO A 288 22.68 10.68 9.91
N LEU A 289 22.36 10.35 11.16
CA LEU A 289 22.99 10.98 12.33
C LEU A 289 24.51 10.84 12.38
N HIS A 290 25.06 9.68 11.98
CA HIS A 290 26.51 9.44 11.97
C HIS A 290 27.30 10.29 10.94
N GLU A 291 26.62 10.90 9.98
CA GLU A 291 27.18 11.85 9.01
C GLU A 291 26.99 13.31 9.48
N CYS A 292 26.35 13.54 10.63
CA CYS A 292 26.10 14.88 11.15
C CYS A 292 27.33 15.46 11.85
N ASP A 293 27.97 16.47 11.28
CA ASP A 293 29.13 17.12 11.91
C ASP A 293 28.77 17.87 13.20
N LYS A 294 27.62 18.55 13.19
CA LYS A 294 27.09 19.29 14.35
C LYS A 294 26.82 18.42 15.58
N ARG A 295 26.76 17.10 15.45
CA ARG A 295 26.43 16.22 16.58
C ARG A 295 27.49 16.22 17.68
N LYS A 296 28.73 16.63 17.35
CA LYS A 296 29.83 16.76 18.30
C LYS A 296 29.58 17.91 19.26
N ASP A 297 29.04 19.01 18.74
CA ASP A 297 28.78 20.24 19.50
C ASP A 297 27.43 20.17 20.25
N TYR A 298 26.51 19.33 19.75
CA TYR A 298 25.15 19.20 20.29
C TYR A 298 24.88 17.76 20.77
N PRO A 299 25.13 17.44 22.06
CA PRO A 299 24.80 16.13 22.61
C PRO A 299 23.28 15.90 22.66
N PRO A 300 22.82 14.63 22.72
CA PRO A 300 21.39 14.34 22.81
C PRO A 300 20.81 14.83 24.14
N VAL A 301 19.52 15.22 24.13
CA VAL A 301 18.78 15.67 25.33
C VAL A 301 18.70 14.57 26.41
N GLY A 302 18.69 13.31 26.00
CA GLY A 302 18.63 12.15 26.91
C GLY A 302 19.93 11.36 26.93
N GLN A 303 20.14 10.62 28.02
CA GLN A 303 21.27 9.70 28.16
C GLN A 303 21.24 8.58 27.12
N CYS A 304 22.44 8.10 26.75
CA CYS A 304 22.62 6.99 25.84
C CYS A 304 21.95 5.72 26.41
N LYS A 305 20.99 5.16 25.66
CA LYS A 305 20.24 3.96 26.08
C LYS A 305 21.10 2.70 26.27
N VAL A 306 22.36 2.72 25.83
CA VAL A 306 23.27 1.57 25.92
C VAL A 306 24.17 1.63 27.16
N CYS A 307 24.69 2.80 27.51
CA CYS A 307 25.67 2.93 28.61
C CYS A 307 25.39 4.07 29.60
N GLY A 308 24.26 4.78 29.46
CA GLY A 308 23.87 5.90 30.34
C GLY A 308 24.63 7.22 30.16
N GLY A 309 25.65 7.27 29.28
CA GLY A 309 26.46 8.49 29.08
C GLY A 309 25.77 9.56 28.23
N SER A 310 26.25 10.81 28.29
CA SER A 310 25.74 11.92 27.45
C SER A 310 26.41 11.95 26.07
N HIS A 311 25.99 11.03 25.18
CA HIS A 311 26.44 11.00 23.78
C HIS A 311 25.39 10.32 22.90
N TRP A 312 25.43 10.61 21.60
CA TRP A 312 24.60 9.92 20.62
C TRP A 312 24.94 8.43 20.58
N VAL A 313 23.93 7.56 20.43
CA VAL A 313 24.13 6.09 20.40
C VAL A 313 25.15 5.65 19.35
N VAL A 314 25.24 6.37 18.21
CA VAL A 314 26.21 6.09 17.14
C VAL A 314 27.66 6.34 17.56
N ASP A 315 27.88 7.22 18.54
CA ASP A 315 29.20 7.55 19.09
C ASP A 315 29.50 6.75 20.38
N CYS A 316 28.58 5.86 20.80
CA CYS A 316 28.73 5.09 22.04
C CYS A 316 29.94 4.15 21.99
N PRO A 317 30.87 4.22 22.96
CA PRO A 317 32.08 3.39 22.96
C PRO A 317 31.75 1.88 23.07
N VAL A 318 30.67 1.52 23.76
CA VAL A 318 30.22 0.12 23.90
C VAL A 318 29.75 -0.44 22.54
N VAL A 319 28.99 0.35 21.77
CA VAL A 319 28.49 -0.06 20.44
C VAL A 319 29.63 -0.16 19.43
N ARG A 320 30.59 0.77 19.48
CA ARG A 320 31.77 0.75 18.57
C ARG A 320 32.63 -0.49 18.78
N LYS A 321 32.84 -0.90 20.04
CA LYS A 321 33.62 -2.11 20.37
C LYS A 321 32.97 -3.40 19.87
N SER A 322 31.64 -3.53 19.97
CA SER A 322 30.92 -4.73 19.53
C SER A 322 30.80 -4.84 18.01
N GLY A 323 30.66 -3.72 17.29
CA GLY A 323 30.58 -3.69 15.83
C GLY A 323 31.90 -4.01 15.12
N GLY A 324 33.03 -3.59 15.70
CA GLY A 324 34.36 -3.85 15.13
C GLY A 324 34.70 -5.34 15.05
N LYS A 325 34.29 -6.12 16.06
CA LYS A 325 34.56 -7.57 16.10
C LYS A 325 33.85 -8.32 14.97
N LYS A 326 32.60 -7.96 14.65
CA LYS A 326 31.84 -8.60 13.55
C LYS A 326 32.35 -8.24 12.16
N ARG A 327 32.81 -7.00 11.94
CA ARG A 327 33.37 -6.59 10.64
C ARG A 327 34.70 -7.28 10.34
N ALA A 328 35.56 -7.45 11.35
CA ALA A 328 36.84 -8.16 11.19
C ALA A 328 36.65 -9.65 10.88
N GLU A 329 35.56 -10.26 11.34
CA GLU A 329 35.24 -11.67 11.11
C GLU A 329 34.58 -11.92 9.75
N SER A 330 33.82 -10.96 9.21
CA SER A 330 33.24 -11.04 7.86
C SER A 330 34.22 -10.73 6.73
N GLN A 331 35.47 -10.36 7.04
CA GLN A 331 36.55 -10.12 6.08
C GLN A 331 37.57 -11.27 6.02
N LYS A 332 37.37 -12.34 6.80
CA LYS A 332 38.12 -13.60 6.72
C LYS A 332 37.33 -14.63 5.92
#